data_AF-A0A1R2BUX7-F1
#
_entry.id   AF-A0A1R2BUX7-F1
#
_cell.length_a   1.000
_cell.length_b   1.000
_cell.length_c   1.000
_cell.angle_alpha   90.00
_cell.angle_beta   90.00
_cell.angle_gamma   90.00
#
_symmetry.space_group_name_H-M   'P 1'
#
loop_
_entity.id
_entity.type
_entity.pdbx_description
1 polymer ?
#
loop_
_entity_poly.entity_id
_entity_poly.type
_entity_poly.pdbx_seq_one_letter_code
_entity_poly.pdbx_strand_id
1 'polypeptide(L)'
;MISRNLSRLLYTPANKLQFKDGRCLVMKESNIEPFMTTNSLATIAAPLQIFWALEFNPKNALTTVILSCLPFLMINILLSPFFSRTINALYLHKDGKQVSLKLCFNPKKLYTFNISELKFIKIDAPQKSLLGTVDLPTEETLFFIKSSKIYYEDVFYKIMEGEEINVDDSENQENNDDQDSESDDKE
;
A
#
# COMPACT_ATOMS: atom_id res chain seq x y z
N MET A 1 -18.81 -31.74 -13.38
CA MET A 1 -19.20 -30.53 -12.63
C MET A 1 -18.29 -29.39 -13.10
N ILE A 2 -18.60 -28.82 -14.27
CA ILE A 2 -17.86 -27.70 -14.87
C ILE A 2 -18.87 -26.56 -14.89
N SER A 3 -18.87 -25.73 -13.86
CA SER A 3 -19.71 -24.54 -13.85
C SER A 3 -19.10 -23.46 -12.99
N ARG A 4 -18.85 -22.32 -13.64
CA ARG A 4 -18.67 -20.97 -13.07
C ARG A 4 -17.33 -20.69 -12.40
N ASN A 5 -16.36 -20.30 -13.22
CA ASN A 5 -15.46 -19.18 -12.92
C ASN A 5 -15.45 -18.26 -14.16
N LEU A 6 -16.61 -17.68 -14.46
CA LEU A 6 -16.65 -16.46 -15.26
C LEU A 6 -16.10 -15.37 -14.32
N SER A 7 -14.79 -15.15 -14.40
CA SER A 7 -14.14 -14.02 -13.75
C SER A 7 -14.88 -12.77 -14.16
N ARG A 8 -15.51 -12.08 -13.20
CA ARG A 8 -16.16 -10.79 -13.44
C ARG A 8 -15.07 -9.73 -13.57
N LEU A 9 -14.36 -9.74 -14.69
CA LEU A 9 -13.36 -8.72 -15.03
C LEU A 9 -13.98 -7.33 -14.85
N LEU A 10 -13.39 -6.48 -14.01
CA LEU A 10 -13.74 -5.06 -14.05
C LEU A 10 -13.16 -4.48 -15.32
N TYR A 11 -14.03 -3.85 -16.09
CA TYR A 11 -13.60 -2.95 -17.13
C TYR A 11 -13.40 -1.57 -16.49
N THR A 12 -12.14 -1.14 -16.35
CA THR A 12 -11.84 0.23 -15.93
C THR A 12 -11.11 0.92 -17.07
N PRO A 13 -11.68 1.97 -17.68
CA PRO A 13 -11.00 2.70 -18.74
C PRO A 13 -9.69 3.29 -18.17
N ALA A 14 -8.57 3.13 -18.88
CA ALA A 14 -7.25 3.58 -18.43
C ALA A 14 -7.23 5.07 -18.07
N ASN A 15 -8.07 5.89 -18.72
CA ASN A 15 -8.23 7.33 -18.44
C ASN A 15 -8.67 7.67 -17.01
N LYS A 16 -9.31 6.73 -16.29
CA LYS A 16 -9.66 6.94 -14.88
C LYS A 16 -8.48 6.69 -13.95
N LEU A 17 -7.45 5.97 -14.40
CA LEU A 17 -6.30 5.56 -13.59
C LEU A 17 -5.05 6.36 -13.98
N GLN A 18 -4.50 7.10 -13.02
CA GLN A 18 -3.26 7.83 -13.24
C GLN A 18 -2.05 6.90 -13.07
N PHE A 19 -1.56 6.36 -14.19
CA PHE A 19 -0.32 5.59 -14.23
C PHE A 19 0.89 6.53 -14.26
N LYS A 20 1.85 6.30 -13.36
CA LYS A 20 3.19 6.90 -13.38
C LYS A 20 4.20 5.77 -13.38
N ASP A 21 5.13 5.79 -14.32
CA ASP A 21 6.13 4.72 -14.52
C ASP A 21 5.49 3.31 -14.61
N GLY A 22 4.40 3.18 -15.37
CA GLY A 22 3.67 1.92 -15.57
C GLY A 22 2.86 1.43 -14.37
N ARG A 23 2.73 2.22 -13.30
CA ARG A 23 2.02 1.85 -12.07
C ARG A 23 1.03 2.92 -11.63
N CYS A 24 -0.15 2.50 -11.20
CA CYS A 24 -1.20 3.35 -10.65
C CYS A 24 -1.24 3.20 -9.12
N LEU A 25 -1.18 4.30 -8.38
CA LEU A 25 -1.32 4.29 -6.93
C LEU A 25 -2.79 4.11 -6.55
N VAL A 26 -3.14 2.95 -6.00
CA VAL A 26 -4.53 2.63 -5.61
C VAL A 26 -4.81 3.03 -4.17
N MET A 27 -3.84 2.81 -3.28
CA MET A 27 -3.97 3.09 -1.85
C MET A 27 -2.64 3.62 -1.30
N LYS A 28 -2.72 4.62 -0.41
CA LYS A 28 -1.58 5.06 0.43
C LYS A 28 -2.05 5.26 1.87
N GLU A 29 -1.31 4.70 2.81
CA GLU A 29 -1.57 4.88 4.22
C GLU A 29 -1.16 6.30 4.66
N SER A 30 -2.10 7.01 5.30
CA SER A 30 -1.99 8.45 5.55
C SER A 30 -1.23 8.77 6.84
N ASN A 31 -1.27 7.86 7.82
CA ASN A 31 -0.82 8.16 9.18
C ASN A 31 0.59 7.63 9.51
N ILE A 32 1.22 6.83 8.66
CA ILE A 32 2.57 6.29 8.94
C ILE A 32 3.64 7.38 8.90
N GLU A 33 3.56 8.30 7.95
CA GLU A 33 4.61 9.31 7.73
C GLU A 33 4.73 10.26 8.94
N PRO A 34 3.62 10.84 9.45
CA PRO A 34 3.64 11.56 10.73
C PRO A 34 4.12 10.69 11.90
N PHE A 35 3.67 9.43 11.96
CA PHE A 35 4.01 8.52 13.04
C PHE A 35 5.52 8.20 13.10
N MET A 36 6.14 7.96 11.95
CA MET A 36 7.58 7.74 11.83
C MET A 36 8.39 8.98 12.22
N THR A 37 7.94 10.18 11.80
CA THR A 37 8.57 11.44 12.22
C THR A 37 8.48 11.66 13.73
N THR A 38 7.34 11.37 14.36
CA THR A 38 7.19 11.50 15.81
C THR A 38 8.10 10.52 16.58
N ASN A 39 8.27 9.30 16.09
CA ASN A 39 9.18 8.33 16.71
C ASN A 39 10.66 8.77 16.59
N SER A 40 11.04 9.32 15.44
CA SER A 40 12.39 9.87 15.24
C SER A 40 12.66 11.07 16.16
N LEU A 41 11.70 11.99 16.29
CA LEU A 41 11.79 13.13 17.21
C LEU A 41 11.88 12.67 18.67
N ALA A 42 11.10 11.67 19.08
CA ALA A 42 11.16 11.12 20.44
C ALA A 42 12.54 10.52 20.76
N THR A 43 13.21 9.91 19.76
CA THR A 43 14.55 9.35 19.93
C THR A 43 15.60 10.42 20.24
N ILE A 44 15.41 11.66 19.76
CA ILE A 44 16.30 12.80 20.02
C ILE A 44 15.90 13.54 21.30
N ALA A 45 14.60 13.73 21.51
CA ALA A 45 14.07 14.48 22.64
C ALA A 45 14.24 13.75 23.97
N ALA A 46 14.12 12.42 24.00
CA ALA A 46 14.22 11.64 25.24
C ALA A 46 15.61 11.77 25.91
N PRO A 47 16.76 11.62 25.22
CA PRO A 47 18.07 11.89 25.81
C PRO A 47 18.21 13.31 26.37
N LEU A 48 17.74 14.32 25.64
CA LEU A 48 17.80 15.72 26.08
C LEU A 48 16.98 15.96 27.35
N GLN A 49 15.79 15.38 27.43
CA GLN A 49 14.95 15.45 28.63
C GLN A 49 15.61 14.76 29.84
N ILE A 50 16.31 13.65 29.62
CA ILE A 50 17.07 12.95 30.66
C ILE A 50 18.24 13.82 31.16
N PHE A 51 19.01 14.42 30.24
CA PHE A 51 20.10 15.33 30.60
C PHE A 51 19.60 16.52 31.45
N TRP A 52 18.50 17.16 31.02
CA TRP A 52 17.88 18.24 31.79
C TRP A 52 17.35 17.79 33.16
N ALA A 53 16.73 16.62 33.24
CA ALA A 53 16.19 16.09 34.49
C ALA A 53 17.30 15.77 35.52
N LEU A 54 18.44 15.26 35.05
CA LEU A 54 19.62 14.99 35.88
C LEU A 54 20.23 16.29 36.44
N GLU A 55 20.25 17.36 35.65
CA GLU A 55 20.83 18.65 36.04
C GLU A 55 19.96 19.40 37.07
N PHE A 56 18.64 19.41 36.90
CA PHE A 56 17.75 20.26 37.71
C PHE A 56 16.93 19.52 38.77
N ASN A 57 16.73 18.19 38.65
CA ASN A 57 15.87 17.47 39.60
C ASN A 57 16.20 15.95 39.70
N PRO A 58 17.38 15.58 40.23
CA PRO A 58 17.90 14.21 40.19
C PRO A 58 17.02 13.19 40.92
N LYS A 59 16.26 13.62 41.94
CA LYS A 59 15.31 12.75 42.68
C LYS A 59 14.17 12.24 41.81
N ASN A 60 13.81 12.99 40.76
CA ASN A 60 12.78 12.63 39.79
C ASN A 60 13.38 12.17 38.45
N ALA A 61 14.70 11.96 38.37
CA ALA A 61 15.35 11.52 37.14
C ALA A 61 14.81 10.15 36.68
N LEU A 62 14.60 9.21 37.61
CA LEU A 62 14.06 7.88 37.27
C LEU A 62 12.65 7.95 36.66
N THR A 63 11.75 8.73 37.27
CA THR A 63 10.38 8.89 36.75
C THR A 63 10.36 9.63 35.42
N THR A 64 11.24 10.60 35.23
CA THR A 64 11.40 11.33 33.97
C THR A 64 11.94 10.42 32.87
N VAL A 65 12.96 9.60 33.17
CA VAL A 65 13.49 8.59 32.24
C VAL A 65 12.39 7.60 31.82
N ILE A 66 11.62 7.07 32.78
CA ILE A 66 10.55 6.11 32.47
C ILE A 66 9.48 6.76 31.58
N LEU A 67 9.04 7.98 31.92
CA LEU A 67 7.99 8.67 31.17
C LEU A 67 8.46 9.07 29.76
N SER A 68 9.71 9.50 29.61
CA SER A 68 10.31 9.86 28.32
C SER A 68 10.61 8.65 27.44
N CYS A 69 10.94 7.49 28.04
CA CYS A 69 11.17 6.25 27.31
C CYS A 69 9.87 5.49 26.97
N LEU A 70 8.76 5.76 27.67
CA LEU A 70 7.49 5.04 27.47
C LEU A 70 6.98 5.12 26.01
N PRO A 71 6.94 6.28 25.33
CA PRO A 71 6.51 6.36 23.94
C PRO A 71 7.43 5.55 23.02
N PHE A 72 8.74 5.62 23.25
CA PHE A 72 9.74 4.87 22.48
C PHE A 72 9.55 3.36 22.64
N LEU A 73 9.33 2.87 23.86
CA LEU A 73 9.08 1.45 24.16
C LEU A 73 7.76 0.98 23.53
N MET A 74 6.68 1.75 23.69
CA MET A 74 5.39 1.41 23.11
C MET A 74 5.46 1.32 21.58
N ILE A 75 6.18 2.22 20.93
CA ILE A 75 6.30 2.24 19.47
C ILE A 75 7.23 1.12 18.98
N ASN A 76 8.45 1.03 19.51
CA ASN A 76 9.48 0.16 18.94
C ASN A 76 9.37 -1.29 19.39
N ILE A 77 8.82 -1.57 20.58
CA ILE A 77 8.68 -2.94 21.08
C ILE A 77 7.26 -3.45 20.82
N LEU A 78 6.24 -2.69 21.19
CA LEU A 78 4.86 -3.18 21.14
C LEU A 78 4.27 -3.09 19.71
N LEU A 79 4.44 -1.95 19.04
CA LEU A 79 3.75 -1.67 17.78
C LEU A 79 4.59 -1.97 16.52
N SER A 80 5.92 -1.97 16.63
CA SER A 80 6.85 -2.33 15.55
C SER A 80 6.50 -3.62 14.80
N PRO A 81 6.21 -4.77 15.46
CA PRO A 81 5.86 -6.00 14.74
C PRO A 81 4.54 -5.89 13.96
N PHE A 82 3.62 -5.06 14.42
CA PHE A 82 2.35 -4.82 13.72
C PHE A 82 2.58 -3.93 12.48
N PHE A 83 3.30 -2.82 12.65
CA PHE A 83 3.57 -1.90 11.56
C PHE A 83 4.55 -2.47 10.52
N SER A 84 5.47 -3.36 10.90
CA SER A 84 6.37 -4.01 9.95
C SER A 84 5.62 -4.88 8.93
N ARG A 85 4.46 -5.40 9.32
CA ARG A 85 3.53 -6.17 8.47
C ARG A 85 2.42 -5.33 7.83
N THR A 86 2.45 -4.02 8.01
CA THR A 86 1.42 -3.13 7.46
C THR A 86 1.81 -2.64 6.07
N ILE A 87 0.83 -2.60 5.17
CA ILE A 87 0.97 -2.06 3.81
C ILE A 87 0.85 -0.53 3.88
N ASN A 88 1.91 0.14 3.45
CA ASN A 88 1.97 1.59 3.31
C ASN A 88 1.38 2.05 1.96
N ALA A 89 1.64 1.32 0.88
CA ALA A 89 1.05 1.66 -0.41
C ALA A 89 0.80 0.42 -1.27
N LEU A 90 -0.30 0.47 -2.03
CA LEU A 90 -0.69 -0.52 -3.03
C LEU A 90 -0.66 0.15 -4.40
N TYR A 91 0.06 -0.46 -5.32
CA TYR A 91 0.13 -0.06 -6.71
C TYR A 91 -0.42 -1.15 -7.61
N LEU A 92 -1.23 -0.76 -8.59
CA LEU A 92 -1.67 -1.63 -9.68
C LEU A 92 -0.75 -1.40 -10.88
N HIS A 93 -0.26 -2.47 -11.51
CA HIS A 93 0.50 -2.37 -12.76
C HIS A 93 -0.43 -2.13 -13.94
N LYS A 94 0.11 -1.57 -15.03
CA LYS A 94 -0.65 -1.31 -16.26
C LYS A 94 -1.27 -2.57 -16.86
N ASP A 95 -0.64 -3.73 -16.64
CA ASP A 95 -1.17 -5.02 -17.08
C ASP A 95 -2.47 -5.43 -16.37
N GLY A 96 -2.80 -4.78 -15.25
CA GLY A 96 -3.99 -5.04 -14.44
C GLY A 96 -4.01 -6.40 -13.73
N LYS A 97 -2.92 -7.16 -13.84
CA LYS A 97 -2.75 -8.52 -13.27
C LYS A 97 -1.82 -8.51 -12.07
N GLN A 98 -0.87 -7.58 -12.05
CA GLN A 98 0.12 -7.48 -11.00
C GLN A 98 -0.17 -6.31 -10.06
N VAL A 99 0.14 -6.54 -8.79
CA VAL A 99 0.14 -5.49 -7.77
C VAL A 99 1.51 -5.41 -7.10
N SER A 100 1.96 -4.19 -6.83
CA SER A 100 3.12 -3.95 -5.98
C SER A 100 2.69 -3.43 -4.61
N LEU A 101 3.16 -4.09 -3.57
CA LEU A 101 2.97 -3.73 -2.19
C LEU A 101 4.23 -3.06 -1.64
N LYS A 102 4.04 -1.98 -0.91
CA LYS A 102 5.09 -1.25 -0.20
C LYS A 102 4.81 -1.31 1.29
N LEU A 103 5.77 -1.76 2.10
CA LEU A 103 5.62 -1.87 3.55
C LEU A 103 6.00 -0.57 4.28
N CYS A 104 5.53 -0.40 5.52
CA CYS A 104 5.81 0.77 6.35
C CYS A 104 7.28 0.88 6.75
N PHE A 105 7.84 -0.21 7.29
CA PHE A 105 9.21 -0.25 7.81
C PHE A 105 10.26 -0.58 6.73
N ASN A 106 9.82 -0.90 5.51
CA ASN A 106 10.72 -1.08 4.37
C ASN A 106 10.26 -0.27 3.15
N PRO A 107 10.33 1.08 3.22
CA PRO A 107 9.83 1.95 2.17
C PRO A 107 10.69 1.97 0.89
N LYS A 108 11.81 1.24 0.86
CA LYS A 108 12.63 1.12 -0.35
C LYS A 108 12.28 -0.13 -1.17
N LYS A 109 11.73 -1.15 -0.52
CA LYS A 109 11.39 -2.42 -1.17
C LYS A 109 9.94 -2.40 -1.63
N LEU A 110 9.75 -2.72 -2.91
CA LEU A 110 8.45 -3.01 -3.50
C LEU A 110 8.39 -4.51 -3.73
N TYR A 111 7.31 -5.12 -3.24
CA TYR A 111 7.04 -6.54 -3.42
C TYR A 111 5.96 -6.67 -4.47
N THR A 112 6.27 -7.31 -5.59
CA THR A 112 5.34 -7.47 -6.71
C THR A 112 4.82 -8.90 -6.75
N PHE A 113 3.51 -9.05 -6.90
CA PHE A 113 2.83 -10.33 -6.97
C PHE A 113 1.73 -10.27 -8.02
N ASN A 114 1.39 -11.44 -8.58
CA ASN A 114 0.15 -11.58 -9.33
C ASN A 114 -1.02 -11.55 -8.35
N ILE A 115 -2.11 -10.85 -8.71
CA ILE A 115 -3.32 -10.77 -7.87
C ILE A 115 -3.86 -12.17 -7.57
N SER A 116 -3.80 -13.08 -8.55
CA SER A 116 -4.26 -14.47 -8.43
C SER A 116 -3.49 -15.33 -7.43
N GLU A 117 -2.26 -14.93 -7.06
CA GLU A 117 -1.43 -15.62 -6.07
C GLU A 117 -1.71 -15.15 -4.63
N LEU A 118 -2.37 -14.00 -4.48
CA LEU A 118 -2.64 -13.37 -3.21
C LEU A 118 -4.00 -13.82 -2.65
N LYS A 119 -4.05 -14.12 -1.36
CA LYS A 119 -5.31 -14.43 -0.67
C LYS A 119 -5.72 -13.24 0.19
N PHE A 120 -6.75 -12.56 -0.25
CA PHE A 120 -7.29 -11.41 0.45
C PHE A 120 -8.43 -11.83 1.39
N ILE A 121 -8.42 -11.30 2.60
CA ILE A 121 -9.48 -11.50 3.59
C ILE A 121 -9.99 -10.12 3.99
N LYS A 122 -11.23 -9.82 3.58
CA LYS A 122 -11.91 -8.59 3.98
C LYS A 122 -12.42 -8.70 5.42
N ILE A 123 -12.23 -7.64 6.19
CA ILE A 123 -12.67 -7.58 7.59
C ILE A 123 -13.80 -6.56 7.72
N ASP A 124 -15.05 -7.03 7.64
CA ASP A 124 -16.24 -6.18 7.73
C ASP A 124 -16.73 -6.04 9.19
N ALA A 125 -15.92 -5.42 10.06
CA ALA A 125 -16.32 -5.12 11.43
C ALA A 125 -16.23 -3.61 11.73
N PRO A 126 -17.30 -2.98 12.27
CA PRO A 126 -17.39 -1.52 12.41
C PRO A 126 -16.33 -0.93 13.35
N GLN A 127 -15.85 -1.72 14.32
CA GLN A 127 -14.89 -1.29 15.35
C GLN A 127 -13.43 -1.66 15.05
N LYS A 128 -13.13 -2.35 13.94
CA LYS A 128 -11.76 -2.78 13.65
C LYS A 128 -10.96 -1.67 12.95
N SER A 129 -9.72 -1.49 13.39
CA SER A 129 -8.72 -0.62 12.78
C SER A 129 -8.16 -1.16 11.45
N LEU A 130 -8.57 -2.38 11.05
CA LEU A 130 -8.13 -3.07 9.85
C LEU A 130 -9.22 -3.05 8.77
N LEU A 131 -8.83 -2.79 7.51
CA LEU A 131 -9.67 -2.97 6.32
C LEU A 131 -9.68 -4.44 5.86
N GLY A 132 -8.53 -5.10 5.99
CA GLY A 132 -8.38 -6.48 5.55
C GLY A 132 -6.94 -6.96 5.72
N THR A 133 -6.73 -8.22 5.35
CA THR A 133 -5.41 -8.85 5.31
C THR A 133 -5.15 -9.41 3.93
N VAL A 134 -3.87 -9.55 3.59
CA VAL A 134 -3.42 -10.31 2.43
C VAL A 134 -2.37 -11.32 2.87
N ASP A 135 -2.60 -12.58 2.54
CA ASP A 135 -1.59 -13.61 2.70
C ASP A 135 -0.76 -13.70 1.43
N LEU A 136 0.56 -13.56 1.61
CA LEU A 136 1.54 -13.72 0.55
C LEU A 136 1.80 -15.20 0.26
N PRO A 137 2.34 -15.54 -0.93
CA PRO A 137 2.80 -16.90 -1.25
C PRO A 137 3.87 -17.43 -0.29
N THR A 138 4.55 -16.53 0.42
CA THR A 138 5.57 -16.83 1.44
C THR A 138 4.99 -17.13 2.83
N GLU A 139 3.68 -17.33 2.95
CA GLU A 139 2.95 -17.53 4.22
C GLU A 139 3.01 -16.34 5.20
N GLU A 140 3.44 -15.18 4.72
CA GLU A 140 3.41 -13.94 5.49
C GLU A 140 2.06 -13.23 5.31
N THR A 141 1.39 -12.90 6.41
CA THR A 141 0.17 -12.07 6.40
C THR A 141 0.52 -10.60 6.56
N LEU A 142 0.02 -9.78 5.64
CA LEU A 142 0.12 -8.33 5.68
C LEU A 142 -1.25 -7.69 5.97
N PHE A 143 -1.21 -6.46 6.49
CA PHE A 143 -2.38 -5.74 6.97
C PHE A 143 -2.67 -4.48 6.15
N PHE A 144 -3.94 -4.28 5.81
CA PHE A 144 -4.49 -3.00 5.35
C PHE A 144 -5.21 -2.30 6.51
N ILE A 145 -4.91 -1.03 6.76
CA ILE A 145 -5.43 -0.28 7.92
C ILE A 145 -6.52 0.70 7.47
N LYS A 146 -7.55 0.91 8.29
CA LYS A 146 -8.68 1.80 8.01
C LYS A 146 -8.31 3.28 7.80
N SER A 147 -7.14 3.72 8.26
CA SER A 147 -6.61 5.06 7.99
C SER A 147 -6.00 5.23 6.59
N SER A 148 -6.04 4.18 5.77
CA SER A 148 -5.57 4.23 4.39
C SER A 148 -6.43 5.14 3.53
N LYS A 149 -5.78 6.02 2.78
CA LYS A 149 -6.43 6.78 1.72
C LYS A 149 -6.50 5.92 0.47
N ILE A 150 -7.71 5.59 0.05
CA ILE A 150 -8.00 4.85 -1.17
C ILE A 150 -8.34 5.86 -2.27
N TYR A 151 -7.61 5.83 -3.38
CA TYR A 151 -7.79 6.77 -4.50
C TYR A 151 -8.81 6.28 -5.52
N TYR A 152 -8.87 4.96 -5.71
CA TYR A 152 -9.78 4.29 -6.64
C TYR A 152 -10.48 3.15 -5.90
N GLU A 153 -11.62 3.45 -5.29
CA GLU A 153 -12.31 2.54 -4.37
C GLU A 153 -12.79 1.25 -5.05
N ASP A 154 -13.41 1.36 -6.23
CA ASP A 154 -13.87 0.20 -7.01
C ASP A 154 -12.72 -0.74 -7.38
N VAL A 155 -11.58 -0.17 -7.76
CA VAL A 155 -10.36 -0.90 -8.12
C VAL A 155 -9.76 -1.58 -6.90
N PHE A 156 -9.70 -0.88 -5.77
CA PHE A 156 -9.20 -1.42 -4.52
C PHE A 156 -10.01 -2.64 -4.06
N TYR A 157 -11.35 -2.53 -4.02
CA TYR A 157 -12.17 -3.65 -3.55
C TYR A 157 -12.06 -4.87 -4.45
N LYS A 158 -11.89 -4.69 -5.75
CA LYS A 158 -11.69 -5.82 -6.65
C LYS A 158 -10.35 -6.50 -6.52
N ILE A 159 -9.28 -5.75 -6.30
CA ILE A 159 -8.00 -6.33 -5.90
C ILE A 159 -8.19 -7.15 -4.62
N MET A 160 -8.94 -6.61 -3.64
CA MET A 160 -9.26 -7.31 -2.38
C MET A 160 -10.21 -8.51 -2.57
N GLU A 161 -10.91 -8.63 -3.68
CA GLU A 161 -11.69 -9.81 -4.06
C GLU A 161 -10.84 -10.85 -4.82
N GLY A 162 -9.58 -10.51 -5.13
CA GLY A 162 -8.67 -11.33 -5.94
C GLY A 162 -8.99 -11.28 -7.44
N GLU A 163 -9.73 -10.27 -7.89
CA GLU A 163 -10.10 -10.11 -9.29
C GLU A 163 -9.03 -9.32 -10.06
N GLU A 164 -8.63 -9.85 -11.22
CA GLU A 164 -7.83 -9.11 -12.19
C GLU A 164 -8.65 -7.95 -12.79
N ILE A 165 -7.95 -6.86 -13.11
CA ILE A 165 -8.54 -5.66 -13.68
C ILE A 165 -8.14 -5.59 -15.14
N ASN A 166 -9.09 -5.42 -16.05
CA ASN A 166 -8.73 -5.15 -17.44
C ASN A 166 -8.55 -3.63 -17.61
N VAL A 167 -7.31 -3.23 -17.83
CA VAL A 167 -6.95 -1.83 -18.13
C VAL A 167 -6.93 -1.72 -19.65
N ASP A 168 -7.98 -1.13 -20.21
CA ASP A 168 -8.07 -1.01 -21.67
C ASP A 168 -7.20 0.17 -22.16
N ASP A 169 -6.23 -0.14 -23.01
CA ASP A 169 -5.27 0.81 -23.62
C ASP A 169 -5.79 1.39 -24.96
N SER A 170 -7.04 1.08 -25.32
CA SER A 170 -7.65 1.29 -26.64
C SER A 170 -7.81 2.75 -27.10
N GLU A 171 -7.30 3.74 -26.37
CA GLU A 171 -7.27 5.14 -26.80
C GLU A 171 -5.92 5.62 -27.40
N ASN A 172 -4.93 4.74 -27.58
CA ASN A 172 -3.69 5.08 -28.31
C ASN A 172 -3.64 4.54 -29.75
N GLN A 173 -4.78 4.15 -30.32
CA GLN A 173 -4.92 3.84 -31.75
C GLN A 173 -6.01 4.70 -32.38
N GLU A 174 -5.79 6.02 -32.43
CA GLU A 174 -6.47 6.86 -33.42
C GLU A 174 -5.42 7.54 -34.31
N ASN A 175 -5.58 7.23 -35.61
CA ASN A 175 -4.98 7.83 -36.81
C ASN A 175 -3.59 7.37 -37.23
N ASN A 176 -3.56 6.23 -37.92
CA ASN A 176 -2.89 6.10 -39.22
C ASN A 176 -3.78 5.25 -40.15
N ASP A 177 -5.01 5.72 -40.35
CA ASP A 177 -5.77 5.38 -41.55
C ASP A 177 -5.53 6.51 -42.56
N ASP A 178 -4.41 6.43 -43.27
CA ASP A 178 -4.35 6.89 -44.66
C ASP A 178 -4.04 5.65 -45.50
N GLN A 179 -5.12 4.97 -45.85
CA GLN A 179 -5.18 4.15 -47.05
C GLN A 179 -5.01 5.08 -48.25
N ASP A 180 -3.86 5.05 -48.90
CA ASP A 180 -3.83 5.19 -50.35
C ASP A 180 -3.21 3.92 -50.93
N SER A 181 -4.12 2.99 -51.24
CA SER A 181 -3.91 1.89 -52.13
C SER A 181 -3.93 2.41 -53.57
N GLU A 182 -2.78 2.48 -54.22
CA GLU A 182 -2.69 2.31 -55.67
C GLU A 182 -1.72 1.18 -55.97
N SER A 183 -2.31 0.03 -56.28
CA SER A 183 -1.67 -1.12 -56.89
C SER A 183 -1.55 -0.93 -58.40
N ASP A 184 -0.37 -1.25 -58.92
CA ASP A 184 -0.06 -1.79 -60.25
C ASP A 184 -0.47 -0.98 -61.50
N ASP A 185 0.51 -0.60 -62.34
CA ASP A 185 0.88 -1.45 -63.47
C ASP A 185 2.18 -1.01 -64.18
N LYS A 186 2.69 -1.95 -64.96
CA LYS A 186 4.01 -2.08 -65.59
C LYS A 186 4.29 -1.12 -66.75
N GLU A 187 5.56 -0.73 -66.91
CA GLU A 187 6.38 -0.93 -68.14
C GLU A 187 7.88 -0.72 -67.84
#